data_AF-A0A932SCB4-F1
#
_entry.id   AF-A0A932SCB4-F1
#
_cell.length_a   1.000
_cell.length_b   1.000
_cell.length_c   1.000
_cell.angle_alpha   90.00
_cell.angle_beta   90.00
_cell.angle_gamma   90.00
#
_symmetry.space_group_name_H-M   'P 1'
#
loop_
_entity.id
_entity.type
_entity.pdbx_description
1 polymer ?
#
loop_
_entity_poly.entity_id
_entity_poly.type
_entity_poly.pdbx_seq_one_letter_code
_entity_poly.pdbx_strand_id
1 'polypeptide(L)'
;MRPRPSLSFLILLLCWISACGGDHSPSPPPAALPAALPVAPTHAEPGTAPPATSIHVTPDHLQLPIGGTAAFQAEVAGDPHLHLLWSIEEGERGGVITSEGIYTAPNQPGIYHVIATDPGSNATAGSSEITVMTPPLHTAIALSVSPAEITLHPAESQLFVAQITGSAASEVTWRIQEGASGGVIQSDGTYTAPAAAGTYHVVATSSVDPSATASATVTVIPKVILPRFAYAVNSISNDVSVFRIDSDRGVLTKLGSAPAGDHPYGLAADPSGRFLYAVNFGSPSQASTVSMYTIDPATGLLTATGEVNTGMGPYSVAVDPAGKFVYVANEDSRPQVWIYRINPVSGTLSSIGQIEAGTSSISITVDPLGRFVYVANTSSNTISVFRVDPATGLLSHVEEATAGLGANSVAVDPAGQFAYVANSRSNDVWWYQIDGSTGSLKKSGVIAAGTVPFAIAIDPMGRYAYTANSGSNDVSMYRIDSKSGALTGLGAIAASPDWTKQWGPRSVTVDPTGQFVYIANVDSNNLSAYQIDSKSGQLVPLGWFDAGQQTRAVTVIGGVN
;
A
#
# COMPACT_ATOMS: atom_id res chain seq x y z
N MET A 1 52.11 12.59 -21.53
CA MET A 1 51.70 13.57 -22.58
C MET A 1 50.42 14.29 -22.13
N ARG A 2 50.03 15.37 -22.83
CA ARG A 2 48.89 16.30 -22.60
C ARG A 2 47.74 15.83 -21.66
N PRO A 3 47.34 16.62 -20.64
CA PRO A 3 46.15 16.39 -19.80
C PRO A 3 44.90 17.14 -20.30
N ARG A 4 43.71 16.82 -19.75
CA ARG A 4 42.45 17.60 -19.78
C ARG A 4 41.51 17.13 -18.64
N PRO A 5 40.48 17.92 -18.21
CA PRO A 5 40.63 18.60 -16.93
C PRO A 5 39.53 18.33 -15.89
N SER A 6 39.80 18.75 -14.66
CA SER A 6 38.83 18.89 -13.57
C SER A 6 37.85 20.05 -13.82
N LEU A 7 36.62 19.90 -13.33
CA LEU A 7 35.69 21.02 -13.14
C LEU A 7 35.21 21.04 -11.69
N SER A 8 35.41 22.17 -11.01
CA SER A 8 34.89 22.44 -9.67
C SER A 8 34.05 23.70 -9.75
N PHE A 9 32.83 23.67 -9.22
CA PHE A 9 31.99 24.86 -9.12
C PHE A 9 31.91 25.32 -7.67
N LEU A 10 32.24 26.60 -7.45
CA LEU A 10 32.28 27.24 -6.15
C LEU A 10 30.97 28.00 -5.92
N ILE A 11 30.24 27.69 -4.83
CA ILE A 11 29.10 28.49 -4.41
C ILE A 11 29.62 29.73 -3.69
N LEU A 12 29.27 30.90 -4.20
CA LEU A 12 29.66 32.20 -3.66
C LEU A 12 28.43 32.88 -3.07
N LEU A 13 28.32 32.88 -1.74
CA LEU A 13 27.27 33.56 -0.99
C LEU A 13 27.79 34.93 -0.53
N LEU A 14 27.05 36.01 -0.81
CA LEU A 14 27.43 37.36 -0.40
C LEU A 14 26.18 38.20 -0.08
N CYS A 15 26.16 38.79 1.11
CA CYS A 15 25.07 39.64 1.60
C CYS A 15 25.18 41.08 1.08
N TRP A 16 24.07 41.83 1.16
CA TRP A 16 23.88 43.19 1.74
C TRP A 16 22.42 43.59 1.41
N ILE A 17 21.53 44.07 2.30
CA ILE A 17 21.56 45.11 3.36
C ILE A 17 21.32 46.54 2.82
N SER A 18 20.47 47.28 3.57
CA SER A 18 19.95 48.65 3.38
C SER A 18 18.75 48.76 2.42
N ALA A 19 17.52 49.21 2.79
CA ALA A 19 16.94 50.05 3.86
C ALA A 19 16.69 51.54 3.49
N CYS A 20 15.71 52.14 4.18
CA CYS A 20 14.97 53.38 3.84
C CYS A 20 14.07 53.25 2.58
N GLY A 21 12.86 53.81 2.53
CA GLY A 21 12.05 54.46 3.57
C GLY A 21 11.05 55.47 2.97
N GLY A 22 9.80 55.52 3.45
CA GLY A 22 8.82 56.53 3.03
C GLY A 22 7.35 56.14 3.30
N ASP A 23 6.62 56.99 4.00
CA ASP A 23 5.18 56.88 4.24
C ASP A 23 4.35 57.34 3.02
N HIS A 24 3.16 56.74 2.83
CA HIS A 24 1.88 57.43 3.11
C HIS A 24 0.65 56.61 2.65
N SER A 25 -0.46 56.78 3.35
CA SER A 25 -1.75 56.13 3.10
C SER A 25 -2.50 56.71 1.87
N PRO A 26 -3.35 55.93 1.18
CA PRO A 26 -4.08 56.38 0.00
C PRO A 26 -5.33 57.21 0.32
N SER A 27 -5.62 58.21 -0.52
CA SER A 27 -6.86 59.01 -0.55
C SER A 27 -7.35 59.17 -2.00
N PRO A 28 -8.67 59.16 -2.27
CA PRO A 28 -9.22 59.19 -3.63
C PRO A 28 -9.52 60.62 -4.16
N PRO A 29 -9.52 60.83 -5.48
CA PRO A 29 -10.11 62.02 -6.13
C PRO A 29 -11.60 61.80 -6.55
N PRO A 30 -12.38 62.86 -6.84
CA PRO A 30 -13.85 62.80 -6.69
C PRO A 30 -14.67 63.05 -7.98
N ALA A 31 -16.00 63.17 -7.78
CA ALA A 31 -17.06 63.23 -8.78
C ALA A 31 -17.09 64.47 -9.71
N ALA A 32 -17.87 64.34 -10.79
CA ALA A 32 -18.41 65.44 -11.60
C ALA A 32 -19.93 65.57 -11.40
N LEU A 33 -20.48 66.78 -11.60
CA LEU A 33 -21.87 67.17 -11.30
C LEU A 33 -22.54 67.84 -12.54
N PRO A 34 -23.88 68.13 -12.53
CA PRO A 34 -24.71 67.94 -13.73
C PRO A 34 -25.33 69.20 -14.36
N ALA A 35 -26.15 68.95 -15.38
CA ALA A 35 -27.34 69.68 -15.83
C ALA A 35 -27.20 70.92 -16.74
N ALA A 36 -27.92 70.89 -17.88
CA ALA A 36 -28.39 72.08 -18.61
C ALA A 36 -29.61 71.76 -19.51
N LEU A 37 -30.65 72.59 -19.40
CA LEU A 37 -31.84 72.76 -20.25
C LEU A 37 -32.39 74.19 -19.95
N PRO A 38 -33.29 74.80 -20.75
CA PRO A 38 -33.71 74.55 -22.13
C PRO A 38 -33.56 75.83 -23.02
N VAL A 39 -34.28 75.93 -24.16
CA VAL A 39 -35.10 77.08 -24.66
C VAL A 39 -35.26 77.03 -26.20
N ALA A 40 -36.48 77.32 -26.71
CA ALA A 40 -36.83 77.50 -28.14
C ALA A 40 -37.22 78.98 -28.42
N PRO A 41 -37.41 79.48 -29.67
CA PRO A 41 -38.51 79.11 -30.60
C PRO A 41 -37.98 78.96 -32.07
N THR A 42 -38.68 79.10 -33.23
CA THR A 42 -40.00 79.67 -33.62
C THR A 42 -40.47 79.14 -35.00
N HIS A 43 -41.74 79.37 -35.33
CA HIS A 43 -42.38 79.35 -36.68
C HIS A 43 -42.77 77.99 -37.28
N ALA A 44 -43.69 78.02 -38.27
CA ALA A 44 -44.78 77.03 -38.35
C ALA A 44 -45.28 76.70 -39.79
N GLU A 45 -46.02 75.57 -39.85
CA GLU A 45 -46.94 75.11 -40.92
C GLU A 45 -46.33 74.72 -42.30
N PRO A 46 -47.03 73.91 -43.13
CA PRO A 46 -48.39 73.35 -42.97
C PRO A 46 -48.44 71.81 -42.77
N GLY A 47 -49.64 71.29 -42.47
CA GLY A 47 -49.85 69.90 -42.01
C GLY A 47 -49.97 68.82 -43.09
N THR A 48 -49.83 67.55 -42.66
CA THR A 48 -49.92 66.34 -43.49
C THR A 48 -50.64 65.20 -42.75
N ALA A 49 -51.82 64.80 -43.26
CA ALA A 49 -52.58 63.57 -42.97
C ALA A 49 -52.96 63.23 -41.49
N PRO A 50 -54.10 62.53 -41.26
CA PRO A 50 -54.27 61.80 -40.00
C PRO A 50 -53.25 60.66 -39.92
N PRO A 51 -52.75 60.30 -38.73
CA PRO A 51 -51.83 59.17 -38.57
C PRO A 51 -52.53 57.87 -38.97
N ALA A 52 -51.80 56.98 -39.65
CA ALA A 52 -52.24 55.60 -39.83
C ALA A 52 -52.22 54.91 -38.46
N THR A 53 -53.37 54.41 -38.00
CA THR A 53 -53.43 53.60 -36.78
C THR A 53 -52.65 52.31 -36.98
N SER A 54 -51.94 51.88 -35.95
CA SER A 54 -51.16 50.64 -35.92
C SER A 54 -51.42 49.92 -34.61
N ILE A 55 -51.42 48.59 -34.66
CA ILE A 55 -51.47 47.73 -33.49
C ILE A 55 -50.05 47.62 -32.93
N HIS A 56 -49.87 47.92 -31.66
CA HIS A 56 -48.61 47.73 -30.91
C HIS A 56 -48.65 46.38 -30.22
N VAL A 57 -47.59 45.56 -30.29
CA VAL A 57 -47.56 44.21 -29.69
C VAL A 57 -46.49 44.16 -28.60
N THR A 58 -46.92 44.03 -27.35
CA THR A 58 -46.03 44.04 -26.18
C THR A 58 -45.78 42.61 -25.70
N PRO A 59 -44.52 42.18 -25.47
CA PRO A 59 -43.27 42.90 -25.77
C PRO A 59 -42.94 42.91 -27.28
N ASP A 60 -42.29 43.97 -27.77
CA ASP A 60 -41.93 44.12 -29.20
C ASP A 60 -40.83 43.15 -29.67
N HIS A 61 -40.01 42.67 -28.72
CA HIS A 61 -38.94 41.71 -28.95
C HIS A 61 -38.79 40.79 -27.75
N LEU A 62 -38.56 39.49 -27.97
CA LEU A 62 -38.45 38.51 -26.89
C LEU A 62 -37.40 37.43 -27.18
N GLN A 63 -36.75 36.92 -26.13
CA GLN A 63 -35.88 35.74 -26.22
C GLN A 63 -36.47 34.59 -25.40
N LEU A 64 -36.58 33.40 -26.00
CA LEU A 64 -37.11 32.20 -25.36
C LEU A 64 -36.21 30.99 -25.61
N PRO A 65 -36.17 30.00 -24.70
CA PRO A 65 -35.66 28.68 -25.02
C PRO A 65 -36.62 27.95 -25.97
N ILE A 66 -36.10 26.96 -26.70
CA ILE A 66 -36.91 25.98 -27.43
C ILE A 66 -38.02 25.41 -26.52
N GLY A 67 -39.28 25.44 -26.99
CA GLY A 67 -40.45 24.99 -26.23
C GLY A 67 -40.92 25.92 -25.10
N GLY A 68 -40.30 27.09 -24.91
CA GLY A 68 -40.72 28.10 -23.94
C GLY A 68 -42.03 28.80 -24.33
N THR A 69 -42.75 29.34 -23.34
CA THR A 69 -44.03 30.03 -23.54
C THR A 69 -43.98 31.49 -23.07
N ALA A 70 -44.79 32.34 -23.69
CA ALA A 70 -44.94 33.75 -23.32
C ALA A 70 -46.35 34.28 -23.62
N ALA A 71 -46.76 35.34 -22.93
CA ALA A 71 -48.00 36.05 -23.20
C ALA A 71 -47.70 37.35 -23.96
N PHE A 72 -48.40 37.58 -25.06
CA PHE A 72 -48.38 38.84 -25.80
C PHE A 72 -49.68 39.61 -25.56
N GLN A 73 -49.57 40.93 -25.52
CA GLN A 73 -50.71 41.85 -25.47
C GLN A 73 -50.65 42.80 -26.65
N ALA A 74 -51.81 43.25 -27.14
CA ALA A 74 -51.87 44.16 -28.28
C ALA A 74 -52.85 45.31 -28.04
N GLU A 75 -52.44 46.53 -28.39
CA GLU A 75 -53.19 47.76 -28.16
C GLU A 75 -53.16 48.67 -29.40
N VAL A 76 -54.17 49.54 -29.53
CA VAL A 76 -54.26 50.56 -30.58
C VAL A 76 -54.55 51.90 -29.92
N ALA A 77 -53.76 52.92 -30.25
CA ALA A 77 -53.86 54.24 -29.64
C ALA A 77 -55.22 54.92 -29.94
N GLY A 78 -56.17 54.80 -29.01
CA GLY A 78 -57.47 55.46 -29.03
C GLY A 78 -58.70 54.55 -29.16
N ASP A 79 -58.53 53.23 -29.28
CA ASP A 79 -59.66 52.28 -29.38
C ASP A 79 -59.65 51.23 -28.24
N PRO A 80 -60.67 51.21 -27.35
CA PRO A 80 -60.79 50.24 -26.26
C PRO A 80 -61.56 48.95 -26.65
N HIS A 81 -61.92 48.75 -27.91
CA HIS A 81 -62.85 47.69 -28.35
C HIS A 81 -62.29 46.79 -29.46
N LEU A 82 -61.01 46.44 -29.36
CA LEU A 82 -60.32 45.62 -30.35
C LEU A 82 -60.81 44.16 -30.40
N HIS A 83 -60.99 43.66 -31.62
CA HIS A 83 -61.26 42.24 -31.92
C HIS A 83 -59.99 41.55 -32.45
N LEU A 84 -59.01 41.40 -31.55
CA LEU A 84 -57.69 40.84 -31.85
C LEU A 84 -57.76 39.39 -32.37
N LEU A 85 -57.13 39.17 -33.53
CA LEU A 85 -56.77 37.85 -34.04
C LEU A 85 -55.24 37.73 -34.08
N TRP A 86 -54.74 36.68 -33.41
CA TRP A 86 -53.33 36.34 -33.31
C TRP A 86 -52.93 35.30 -34.37
N SER A 87 -51.72 35.42 -34.90
CA SER A 87 -51.13 34.47 -35.86
C SER A 87 -49.61 34.46 -35.78
N ILE A 88 -48.98 33.46 -36.41
CA ILE A 88 -47.52 33.33 -36.55
C ILE A 88 -47.16 33.48 -38.03
N GLU A 89 -46.21 34.34 -38.38
CA GLU A 89 -45.83 34.58 -39.79
C GLU A 89 -45.28 33.32 -40.46
N GLU A 90 -44.47 32.54 -39.75
CA GLU A 90 -43.90 31.26 -40.24
C GLU A 90 -44.88 30.08 -40.10
N GLY A 91 -46.14 30.32 -39.71
CA GLY A 91 -47.17 29.30 -39.49
C GLY A 91 -46.77 28.27 -38.42
N GLU A 92 -47.19 27.02 -38.59
CA GLU A 92 -46.91 25.90 -37.66
C GLU A 92 -45.40 25.68 -37.40
N ARG A 93 -44.53 26.19 -38.28
CA ARG A 93 -43.06 26.09 -38.11
C ARG A 93 -42.52 27.11 -37.12
N GLY A 94 -43.20 28.25 -36.94
CA GLY A 94 -42.84 29.30 -35.99
C GLY A 94 -43.43 29.13 -34.60
N GLY A 95 -44.13 28.02 -34.33
CA GLY A 95 -44.74 27.71 -33.04
C GLY A 95 -46.26 27.74 -33.09
N VAL A 96 -46.89 28.02 -31.94
CA VAL A 96 -48.35 28.10 -31.80
C VAL A 96 -48.69 29.29 -30.92
N ILE A 97 -49.74 30.03 -31.25
CA ILE A 97 -50.33 31.08 -30.39
C ILE A 97 -51.82 30.83 -30.18
N THR A 98 -52.33 31.06 -28.96
CA THR A 98 -53.76 30.92 -28.65
C THR A 98 -54.54 32.20 -28.92
N SER A 99 -55.88 32.13 -28.89
CA SER A 99 -56.78 33.27 -28.99
C SER A 99 -56.56 34.33 -27.90
N GLU A 100 -55.94 33.95 -26.78
CA GLU A 100 -55.63 34.81 -25.63
C GLU A 100 -54.21 35.40 -25.70
N GLY A 101 -53.49 35.24 -26.82
CA GLY A 101 -52.14 35.78 -27.02
C GLY A 101 -51.02 34.94 -26.38
N ILE A 102 -51.29 33.71 -25.96
CA ILE A 102 -50.28 32.83 -25.35
C ILE A 102 -49.51 32.09 -26.43
N TYR A 103 -48.25 32.46 -26.64
CA TYR A 103 -47.30 31.86 -27.58
C TYR A 103 -46.55 30.68 -26.96
N THR A 104 -46.23 29.68 -27.78
CA THR A 104 -45.35 28.53 -27.49
C THR A 104 -44.31 28.39 -28.60
N ALA A 105 -43.03 28.46 -28.23
CA ALA A 105 -41.91 28.42 -29.16
C ALA A 105 -41.71 27.03 -29.81
N PRO A 106 -41.31 26.97 -31.11
CA PRO A 106 -41.12 25.73 -31.84
C PRO A 106 -39.87 24.96 -31.42
N ASN A 107 -39.78 23.71 -31.87
CA ASN A 107 -38.68 22.78 -31.59
C ASN A 107 -37.39 23.04 -32.41
N GLN A 108 -37.19 24.25 -32.94
CA GLN A 108 -36.01 24.64 -33.72
C GLN A 108 -35.56 26.07 -33.32
N PRO A 109 -34.26 26.31 -33.09
CA PRO A 109 -33.76 27.65 -32.82
C PRO A 109 -33.86 28.51 -34.09
N GLY A 110 -34.15 29.79 -33.92
CA GLY A 110 -34.43 30.70 -35.04
C GLY A 110 -34.99 32.04 -34.59
N ILE A 111 -35.45 32.82 -35.55
CA ILE A 111 -36.21 34.05 -35.34
C ILE A 111 -37.60 33.80 -35.94
N TYR A 112 -38.66 34.16 -35.20
CA TYR A 112 -40.06 33.94 -35.56
C TYR A 112 -40.90 35.15 -35.18
N HIS A 113 -42.08 35.34 -35.79
CA HIS A 113 -42.88 36.56 -35.60
C HIS A 113 -44.31 36.26 -35.16
N VAL A 114 -44.73 36.91 -34.06
CA VAL A 114 -46.11 36.94 -33.57
C VAL A 114 -46.81 38.17 -34.14
N ILE A 115 -47.89 37.94 -34.89
CA ILE A 115 -48.65 38.97 -35.60
C ILE A 115 -50.04 39.14 -34.97
N ALA A 116 -50.40 40.40 -34.65
CA ALA A 116 -51.71 40.80 -34.16
C ALA A 116 -52.46 41.61 -35.23
N THR A 117 -53.74 41.26 -35.46
CA THR A 117 -54.62 41.95 -36.42
C THR A 117 -55.99 42.22 -35.81
N ASP A 118 -56.70 43.24 -36.28
CA ASP A 118 -58.11 43.46 -35.97
C ASP A 118 -58.90 43.73 -37.26
N PRO A 119 -59.67 42.75 -37.77
CA PRO A 119 -60.48 42.87 -38.99
C PRO A 119 -61.63 43.89 -38.93
N GLY A 120 -62.01 44.36 -37.73
CA GLY A 120 -63.00 45.43 -37.56
C GLY A 120 -62.41 46.84 -37.72
N SER A 121 -61.08 46.95 -37.73
CA SER A 121 -60.35 48.21 -37.76
C SER A 121 -59.72 48.50 -39.13
N ASN A 122 -59.37 49.77 -39.37
CA ASN A 122 -58.44 50.15 -40.44
C ASN A 122 -56.97 50.20 -39.94
N ALA A 123 -56.67 49.58 -38.79
CA ALA A 123 -55.33 49.62 -38.21
C ALA A 123 -54.37 48.66 -38.96
N THR A 124 -53.12 49.08 -39.08
CA THR A 124 -52.05 48.21 -39.59
C THR A 124 -51.67 47.15 -38.56
N ALA A 125 -51.36 45.94 -39.04
CA ALA A 125 -51.01 44.79 -38.22
C ALA A 125 -49.77 45.07 -37.35
N GLY A 126 -49.81 44.59 -36.10
CA GLY A 126 -48.70 44.66 -35.17
C GLY A 126 -47.87 43.39 -35.22
N SER A 127 -46.56 43.50 -35.01
CA SER A 127 -45.62 42.37 -35.06
C SER A 127 -44.65 42.43 -33.88
N SER A 128 -44.32 41.28 -33.32
CA SER A 128 -43.24 41.10 -32.34
C SER A 128 -42.28 40.00 -32.80
N GLU A 129 -40.98 40.22 -32.63
CA GLU A 129 -39.93 39.28 -33.02
C GLU A 129 -39.48 38.43 -31.82
N ILE A 130 -39.44 37.10 -32.00
CA ILE A 130 -39.01 36.14 -30.98
C ILE A 130 -37.75 35.42 -31.46
N THR A 131 -36.63 35.64 -30.76
CA THR A 131 -35.42 34.83 -30.93
C THR A 131 -35.51 33.58 -30.04
N VAL A 132 -35.64 32.41 -30.67
CA VAL A 132 -35.67 31.11 -29.98
C VAL A 132 -34.27 30.50 -29.96
N MET A 133 -33.77 30.20 -28.77
CA MET A 133 -32.40 29.73 -28.54
C MET A 133 -32.35 28.28 -28.03
N THR A 134 -31.30 27.56 -28.41
CA THR A 134 -30.91 26.33 -27.70
C THR A 134 -30.43 26.68 -26.29
N PRO A 135 -30.87 25.96 -25.24
CA PRO A 135 -30.35 26.16 -23.88
C PRO A 135 -28.81 26.02 -23.82
N PRO A 136 -28.12 26.78 -22.96
CA PRO A 136 -26.67 26.68 -22.82
C PRO A 136 -26.28 25.30 -22.28
N LEU A 137 -25.25 24.71 -22.89
CA LEU A 137 -24.68 23.44 -22.43
C LEU A 137 -24.10 23.63 -21.01
N HIS A 138 -24.37 22.70 -20.09
CA HIS A 138 -23.80 22.74 -18.75
C HIS A 138 -22.26 22.71 -18.84
N THR A 139 -21.58 23.45 -17.95
CA THR A 139 -20.12 23.34 -17.78
C THR A 139 -19.78 21.93 -17.30
N ALA A 140 -19.27 21.11 -18.22
CA ALA A 140 -18.87 19.73 -17.92
C ALA A 140 -17.77 19.72 -16.83
N ILE A 141 -17.98 18.94 -15.78
CA ILE A 141 -17.00 18.74 -14.72
C ILE A 141 -15.90 17.83 -15.26
N ALA A 142 -14.68 18.36 -15.36
CA ALA A 142 -13.53 17.59 -15.82
C ALA A 142 -12.70 17.13 -14.61
N LEU A 143 -12.44 15.83 -14.55
CA LEU A 143 -11.71 15.17 -13.48
C LEU A 143 -10.38 14.61 -14.03
N SER A 144 -9.33 14.63 -13.21
CA SER A 144 -8.05 13.99 -13.51
C SER A 144 -7.43 13.41 -12.25
N VAL A 145 -6.52 12.43 -12.40
CA VAL A 145 -5.79 11.78 -11.31
C VAL A 145 -4.29 11.88 -11.58
N SER A 146 -3.49 12.17 -10.54
CA SER A 146 -2.04 12.26 -10.61
C SER A 146 -1.39 11.39 -9.51
N PRO A 147 -0.33 10.61 -9.81
CA PRO A 147 0.20 10.34 -11.15
C PRO A 147 -0.82 9.58 -12.02
N ALA A 148 -0.79 9.79 -13.34
CA ALA A 148 -1.71 9.11 -14.27
C ALA A 148 -1.29 7.67 -14.59
N GLU A 149 0.02 7.38 -14.52
CA GLU A 149 0.58 6.04 -14.61
C GLU A 149 1.70 5.88 -13.59
N ILE A 150 1.84 4.70 -12.98
CA ILE A 150 2.95 4.36 -12.09
C ILE A 150 3.31 2.87 -12.18
N THR A 151 4.56 2.54 -11.91
CA THR A 151 5.01 1.15 -11.66
C THR A 151 5.37 1.00 -10.19
N LEU A 152 4.89 -0.06 -9.54
CA LEU A 152 5.10 -0.38 -8.13
C LEU A 152 5.51 -1.85 -7.96
N HIS A 153 6.05 -2.21 -6.80
CA HIS A 153 6.13 -3.60 -6.35
C HIS A 153 4.95 -3.97 -5.42
N PRO A 154 4.70 -5.27 -5.19
CA PRO A 154 3.72 -5.75 -4.22
C PRO A 154 3.82 -5.06 -2.85
N ALA A 155 2.66 -4.70 -2.28
CA ALA A 155 2.50 -3.98 -1.02
C ALA A 155 3.15 -2.58 -0.90
N GLU A 156 3.71 -2.02 -1.97
CA GLU A 156 4.12 -0.61 -1.99
C GLU A 156 2.90 0.32 -2.09
N SER A 157 2.98 1.50 -1.46
CA SER A 157 1.89 2.47 -1.40
C SER A 157 2.19 3.74 -2.20
N GLN A 158 1.17 4.31 -2.83
CA GLN A 158 1.23 5.56 -3.58
C GLN A 158 0.02 6.44 -3.23
N LEU A 159 0.26 7.73 -2.93
CA LEU A 159 -0.81 8.72 -2.82
C LEU A 159 -1.23 9.18 -4.22
N PHE A 160 -2.49 8.97 -4.57
CA PHE A 160 -3.10 9.53 -5.77
C PHE A 160 -3.87 10.81 -5.42
N VAL A 161 -3.67 11.86 -6.21
CA VAL A 161 -4.34 13.16 -6.03
C VAL A 161 -5.28 13.37 -7.20
N ALA A 162 -6.57 13.52 -6.91
CA ALA A 162 -7.56 13.94 -7.89
C ALA A 162 -7.59 15.47 -8.04
N GLN A 163 -7.87 15.97 -9.24
CA GLN A 163 -8.09 17.40 -9.51
C GLN A 163 -9.39 17.57 -10.30
N ILE A 164 -10.30 18.39 -9.74
CA ILE A 164 -11.60 18.71 -10.32
C ILE A 164 -11.55 20.12 -10.92
N THR A 165 -12.07 20.29 -12.13
CA THR A 165 -12.29 21.62 -12.74
C THR A 165 -13.74 21.74 -13.23
N GLY A 166 -14.27 22.96 -13.26
CA GLY A 166 -15.69 23.22 -13.54
C GLY A 166 -16.64 23.10 -12.34
N SER A 167 -16.12 22.80 -11.14
CA SER A 167 -16.87 22.78 -9.88
C SER A 167 -16.10 23.50 -8.76
N ALA A 168 -16.83 24.03 -7.79
CA ALA A 168 -16.27 24.59 -6.55
C ALA A 168 -16.08 23.52 -5.44
N ALA A 169 -16.64 22.33 -5.62
CA ALA A 169 -16.43 21.19 -4.72
C ALA A 169 -15.23 20.37 -5.20
N SER A 170 -14.35 19.99 -4.27
CA SER A 170 -13.13 19.21 -4.51
C SER A 170 -13.23 17.74 -4.07
N GLU A 171 -14.40 17.29 -3.64
CA GLU A 171 -14.59 15.92 -3.11
C GLU A 171 -14.71 14.87 -4.22
N VAL A 172 -14.00 13.76 -4.01
CA VAL A 172 -14.06 12.55 -4.83
C VAL A 172 -14.28 11.32 -3.96
N THR A 173 -14.84 10.28 -4.56
CA THR A 173 -14.80 8.92 -4.04
C THR A 173 -13.78 8.10 -4.82
N TRP A 174 -13.00 7.28 -4.11
CA TRP A 174 -11.96 6.41 -4.66
C TRP A 174 -12.44 4.96 -4.72
N ARG A 175 -12.08 4.24 -5.79
CA ARG A 175 -12.23 2.78 -5.89
C ARG A 175 -11.11 2.14 -6.69
N ILE A 176 -10.92 0.84 -6.50
CA ILE A 176 -10.15 -0.01 -7.41
C ILE A 176 -11.12 -0.61 -8.44
N GLN A 177 -10.79 -0.56 -9.72
CA GLN A 177 -11.63 -1.12 -10.78
C GLN A 177 -11.72 -2.66 -10.68
N GLU A 178 -10.60 -3.31 -10.36
CA GLU A 178 -10.49 -4.77 -10.18
C GLU A 178 -10.93 -5.22 -8.77
N GLY A 179 -11.54 -4.33 -7.98
CA GLY A 179 -11.96 -4.59 -6.60
C GLY A 179 -10.81 -4.99 -5.68
N ALA A 180 -11.09 -5.82 -4.68
CA ALA A 180 -10.11 -6.26 -3.67
C ALA A 180 -8.92 -7.06 -4.25
N SER A 181 -9.04 -7.58 -5.48
CA SER A 181 -7.93 -8.25 -6.18
C SER A 181 -6.90 -7.27 -6.75
N GLY A 182 -7.24 -5.99 -6.91
CA GLY A 182 -6.37 -4.93 -7.43
C GLY A 182 -5.72 -4.05 -6.36
N GLY A 183 -5.76 -4.46 -5.09
CA GLY A 183 -5.19 -3.74 -3.96
C GLY A 183 -6.24 -3.06 -3.08
N VAL A 184 -5.79 -2.07 -2.30
CA VAL A 184 -6.64 -1.30 -1.38
C VAL A 184 -6.39 0.18 -1.64
N ILE A 185 -7.44 1.01 -1.56
CA ILE A 185 -7.30 2.47 -1.55
C ILE A 185 -8.08 3.07 -0.38
N GLN A 186 -7.47 4.04 0.29
CA GLN A 186 -8.04 4.81 1.40
C GLN A 186 -8.74 6.07 0.89
N SER A 187 -9.58 6.69 1.72
CA SER A 187 -10.40 7.86 1.34
C SER A 187 -9.59 9.12 1.06
N ASP A 188 -8.33 9.19 1.49
CA ASP A 188 -7.35 10.24 1.18
C ASP A 188 -6.71 10.09 -0.22
N GLY A 189 -6.91 8.95 -0.89
CA GLY A 189 -6.25 8.59 -2.14
C GLY A 189 -4.99 7.73 -1.97
N THR A 190 -4.64 7.32 -0.74
CA THR A 190 -3.51 6.41 -0.49
C THR A 190 -3.87 5.00 -0.95
N TYR A 191 -3.30 4.59 -2.09
CA TYR A 191 -3.35 3.25 -2.65
C TYR A 191 -2.23 2.36 -2.06
N THR A 192 -2.49 1.05 -1.97
CA THR A 192 -1.50 0.02 -1.67
C THR A 192 -1.63 -1.14 -2.67
N ALA A 193 -0.52 -1.51 -3.30
CA ALA A 193 -0.47 -2.53 -4.34
C ALA A 193 -0.80 -3.96 -3.84
N PRO A 194 -1.53 -4.76 -4.63
CA PRO A 194 -1.80 -6.16 -4.30
C PRO A 194 -0.54 -7.03 -4.34
N ALA A 195 -0.63 -8.24 -3.78
CA ALA A 195 0.44 -9.24 -3.81
C ALA A 195 0.74 -9.78 -5.22
N ALA A 196 -0.24 -9.75 -6.12
CA ALA A 196 -0.11 -10.23 -7.49
C ALA A 196 0.49 -9.17 -8.42
N ALA A 197 1.33 -9.60 -9.36
CA ALA A 197 1.81 -8.77 -10.45
C ALA A 197 0.75 -8.69 -11.57
N GLY A 198 0.64 -7.53 -12.20
CA GLY A 198 -0.38 -7.23 -13.20
C GLY A 198 -0.57 -5.73 -13.44
N THR A 199 -1.67 -5.38 -14.08
CA THR A 199 -2.08 -3.98 -14.30
C THR A 199 -3.44 -3.75 -13.65
N TYR A 200 -3.55 -2.68 -12.86
CA TYR A 200 -4.70 -2.33 -12.04
C TYR A 200 -5.05 -0.85 -12.20
N HIS A 201 -6.29 -0.47 -11.89
CA HIS A 201 -6.75 0.90 -12.12
C HIS A 201 -7.36 1.52 -10.86
N VAL A 202 -6.73 2.60 -10.40
CA VAL A 202 -7.25 3.48 -9.35
C VAL A 202 -8.20 4.48 -10.01
N VAL A 203 -9.45 4.53 -9.55
CA VAL A 203 -10.50 5.36 -10.15
C VAL A 203 -11.04 6.36 -9.14
N ALA A 204 -10.96 7.66 -9.49
CA ALA A 204 -11.68 8.73 -8.82
C ALA A 204 -13.04 8.96 -9.50
N THR A 205 -14.05 9.32 -8.71
CA THR A 205 -15.40 9.71 -9.17
C THR A 205 -15.82 10.96 -8.41
N SER A 206 -16.30 12.00 -9.09
CA SER A 206 -16.72 13.23 -8.41
C SER A 206 -17.95 12.98 -7.53
N SER A 207 -17.97 13.53 -6.32
CA SER A 207 -19.14 13.45 -5.42
C SER A 207 -20.32 14.30 -5.90
N VAL A 208 -20.11 15.25 -6.83
CA VAL A 208 -21.14 16.16 -7.35
C VAL A 208 -21.70 15.69 -8.70
N ASP A 209 -20.87 15.07 -9.54
CA ASP A 209 -21.29 14.43 -10.79
C ASP A 209 -20.67 13.03 -10.89
N PRO A 210 -21.44 11.97 -10.54
CA PRO A 210 -20.96 10.59 -10.62
C PRO A 210 -20.63 10.10 -12.04
N SER A 211 -20.96 10.85 -13.10
CA SER A 211 -20.51 10.55 -14.46
C SER A 211 -19.08 11.04 -14.74
N ALA A 212 -18.64 12.09 -14.02
CA ALA A 212 -17.27 12.60 -14.07
C ALA A 212 -16.33 11.65 -13.32
N THR A 213 -15.63 10.81 -14.08
CA THR A 213 -14.67 9.81 -13.58
C THR A 213 -13.31 9.98 -14.24
N ALA A 214 -12.25 9.60 -13.51
CA ALA A 214 -10.89 9.60 -14.02
C ALA A 214 -10.09 8.45 -13.39
N SER A 215 -9.17 7.86 -14.15
CA SER A 215 -8.42 6.68 -13.74
C SER A 215 -6.91 6.88 -13.87
N ALA A 216 -6.15 6.21 -13.01
CA ALA A 216 -4.71 6.07 -13.11
C ALA A 216 -4.31 4.58 -13.20
N THR A 217 -3.33 4.29 -14.06
CA THR A 217 -2.84 2.93 -14.33
C THR A 217 -1.71 2.57 -13.38
N VAL A 218 -1.85 1.47 -12.65
CA VAL A 218 -0.82 0.91 -11.78
C VAL A 218 -0.31 -0.39 -12.39
N THR A 219 0.97 -0.44 -12.76
CA THR A 219 1.64 -1.69 -13.13
C THR A 219 2.37 -2.24 -11.91
N VAL A 220 1.94 -3.38 -11.38
CA VAL A 220 2.65 -4.07 -10.30
C VAL A 220 3.59 -5.10 -10.91
N ILE A 221 4.91 -4.92 -10.71
CA ILE A 221 5.93 -5.82 -11.22
C ILE A 221 6.53 -6.67 -10.09
N PRO A 222 6.86 -7.96 -10.33
CA PRO A 222 7.52 -8.79 -9.31
C PRO A 222 8.83 -8.16 -8.86
N LYS A 223 9.04 -8.07 -7.54
CA LYS A 223 10.31 -7.63 -6.99
C LYS A 223 11.33 -8.75 -7.16
N VAL A 224 12.28 -8.57 -8.08
CA VAL A 224 13.35 -9.56 -8.32
C VAL A 224 14.35 -9.46 -7.18
N ILE A 225 14.07 -10.21 -6.11
CA ILE A 225 14.98 -10.44 -5.00
C ILE A 225 15.87 -11.61 -5.39
N LEU A 226 17.19 -11.44 -5.39
CA LEU A 226 18.15 -12.55 -5.50
C LEU A 226 18.75 -12.84 -4.12
N PRO A 227 19.04 -14.11 -3.75
CA PRO A 227 19.78 -14.41 -2.54
C PRO A 227 21.22 -13.91 -2.68
N ARG A 228 21.70 -13.14 -1.70
CA ARG A 228 23.03 -12.48 -1.78
C ARG A 228 23.99 -12.92 -0.68
N PHE A 229 23.51 -12.99 0.56
CA PHE A 229 24.34 -13.30 1.72
C PHE A 229 23.63 -14.22 2.70
N ALA A 230 24.40 -15.12 3.31
CA ALA A 230 23.95 -15.96 4.43
C ALA A 230 24.81 -15.66 5.67
N TYR A 231 24.17 -15.68 6.83
CA TYR A 231 24.80 -15.47 8.13
C TYR A 231 24.53 -16.69 9.02
N ALA A 232 25.51 -17.11 9.82
CA ALA A 232 25.32 -18.23 10.75
C ALA A 232 26.05 -18.04 12.08
N VAL A 233 25.31 -18.19 13.19
CA VAL A 233 25.83 -18.10 14.56
C VAL A 233 26.51 -19.39 15.01
N ASN A 234 27.65 -19.25 15.69
CA ASN A 234 28.48 -20.38 16.11
C ASN A 234 28.74 -20.31 17.62
N SER A 235 28.03 -21.13 18.41
CA SER A 235 27.88 -20.92 19.85
C SER A 235 29.10 -21.29 20.70
N ILE A 236 30.18 -21.80 20.10
CA ILE A 236 31.47 -22.05 20.78
C ILE A 236 32.58 -21.18 20.19
N SER A 237 32.42 -20.68 18.95
CA SER A 237 33.29 -19.64 18.40
C SER A 237 32.91 -18.22 18.85
N ASN A 238 31.71 -18.03 19.42
CA ASN A 238 31.13 -16.73 19.77
C ASN A 238 31.23 -15.73 18.61
N ASP A 239 30.87 -16.19 17.40
CA ASP A 239 30.93 -15.40 16.17
C ASP A 239 29.73 -15.66 15.24
N VAL A 240 29.54 -14.72 14.31
CA VAL A 240 28.64 -14.84 13.16
C VAL A 240 29.50 -15.03 11.91
N SER A 241 29.48 -16.23 11.34
CA SER A 241 30.11 -16.52 10.04
C SER A 241 29.31 -15.87 8.90
N VAL A 242 30.01 -15.20 7.99
CA VAL A 242 29.44 -14.45 6.85
C VAL A 242 29.77 -15.17 5.54
N PHE A 243 28.75 -15.38 4.70
CA PHE A 243 28.89 -16.03 3.39
C PHE A 243 28.24 -15.21 2.28
N ARG A 244 28.87 -15.18 1.11
CA ARG A 244 28.22 -14.79 -0.16
C ARG A 244 27.53 -16.00 -0.77
N ILE A 245 26.37 -15.78 -1.39
CA ILE A 245 25.63 -16.76 -2.16
C ILE A 245 25.92 -16.54 -3.65
N ASP A 246 26.16 -17.62 -4.40
CA ASP A 246 26.00 -17.66 -5.85
C ASP A 246 24.49 -17.72 -6.17
N SER A 247 23.94 -16.65 -6.75
CA SER A 247 22.49 -16.50 -6.98
C SER A 247 21.88 -17.58 -7.88
N ASP A 248 22.70 -18.22 -8.71
CA ASP A 248 22.26 -19.13 -9.75
C ASP A 248 22.49 -20.60 -9.32
N ARG A 249 23.41 -20.82 -8.36
CA ARG A 249 23.85 -22.16 -7.92
C ARG A 249 23.60 -22.46 -6.45
N GLY A 250 23.28 -21.48 -5.61
CA GLY A 250 23.11 -21.65 -4.16
C GLY A 250 24.39 -22.02 -3.40
N VAL A 251 25.55 -21.86 -4.04
CA VAL A 251 26.86 -22.22 -3.46
C VAL A 251 27.32 -21.09 -2.53
N LEU A 252 27.76 -21.44 -1.32
CA LEU A 252 28.25 -20.49 -0.34
C LEU A 252 29.77 -20.25 -0.50
N THR A 253 30.19 -19.00 -0.39
CA THR A 253 31.60 -18.60 -0.27
C THR A 253 31.79 -17.83 1.03
N LYS A 254 32.54 -18.38 1.99
CA LYS A 254 32.79 -17.71 3.27
C LYS A 254 33.63 -16.44 3.05
N LEU A 255 33.16 -15.31 3.56
CA LEU A 255 33.83 -14.01 3.46
C LEU A 255 34.62 -13.65 4.72
N GLY A 256 34.20 -14.18 5.87
CA GLY A 256 34.82 -13.93 7.17
C GLY A 256 33.86 -14.30 8.31
N SER A 257 34.07 -13.67 9.46
CA SER A 257 33.09 -13.64 10.55
C SER A 257 33.21 -12.33 11.34
N ALA A 258 32.18 -12.02 12.14
CA ALA A 258 32.18 -10.92 13.11
C ALA A 258 31.92 -11.47 14.52
N PRO A 259 32.54 -10.90 15.58
CA PRO A 259 32.33 -11.37 16.95
C PRO A 259 30.88 -11.14 17.40
N ALA A 260 30.40 -12.04 18.25
CA ALA A 260 29.11 -11.96 18.95
C ALA A 260 29.35 -11.98 20.47
N GLY A 261 28.26 -11.88 21.23
CA GLY A 261 28.27 -12.13 22.67
C GLY A 261 28.44 -13.62 22.99
N ASP A 262 28.15 -13.98 24.25
CA ASP A 262 28.43 -15.33 24.74
C ASP A 262 27.37 -16.35 24.32
N HIS A 263 27.79 -17.43 23.66
CA HIS A 263 26.95 -18.53 23.17
C HIS A 263 25.79 -18.05 22.26
N PRO A 264 26.06 -17.47 21.07
CA PRO A 264 25.01 -17.06 20.14
C PRO A 264 24.20 -18.26 19.61
N TYR A 265 22.87 -18.24 19.80
CA TYR A 265 21.97 -19.37 19.51
C TYR A 265 21.05 -19.15 18.31
N GLY A 266 20.55 -17.92 18.14
CA GLY A 266 19.62 -17.55 17.08
C GLY A 266 20.00 -16.22 16.43
N LEU A 267 19.52 -15.97 15.21
CA LEU A 267 19.72 -14.70 14.51
C LEU A 267 18.57 -14.38 13.55
N ALA A 268 18.35 -13.09 13.32
CA ALA A 268 17.43 -12.59 12.29
C ALA A 268 18.00 -11.30 11.67
N ALA A 269 17.81 -11.15 10.36
CA ALA A 269 18.07 -9.89 9.65
C ALA A 269 16.79 -9.04 9.58
N ASP A 270 16.94 -7.73 9.43
CA ASP A 270 15.78 -6.87 9.13
C ASP A 270 15.32 -7.05 7.66
N PRO A 271 14.02 -6.82 7.34
CA PRO A 271 13.50 -7.00 5.98
C PRO A 271 14.15 -6.14 4.89
N SER A 272 14.85 -5.05 5.24
CA SER A 272 15.62 -4.23 4.29
C SER A 272 17.08 -4.69 4.10
N GLY A 273 17.53 -5.72 4.84
CA GLY A 273 18.88 -6.30 4.72
C GLY A 273 20.00 -5.36 5.16
N ARG A 274 19.71 -4.36 6.01
CA ARG A 274 20.66 -3.35 6.51
C ARG A 274 21.17 -3.68 7.91
N PHE A 275 20.41 -4.42 8.71
CA PHE A 275 20.73 -4.78 10.08
C PHE A 275 20.64 -6.29 10.33
N LEU A 276 21.47 -6.80 11.23
CA LEU A 276 21.43 -8.17 11.75
C LEU A 276 21.35 -8.13 13.28
N TYR A 277 20.60 -9.06 13.86
CA TYR A 277 20.47 -9.27 15.29
C TYR A 277 20.81 -10.73 15.62
N ALA A 278 21.73 -10.95 16.55
CA ALA A 278 22.07 -12.28 17.06
C ALA A 278 21.78 -12.34 18.57
N VAL A 279 21.11 -13.40 19.02
CA VAL A 279 20.81 -13.60 20.45
C VAL A 279 21.84 -14.50 21.13
N ASN A 280 22.39 -14.00 22.23
CA ASN A 280 23.47 -14.61 22.99
C ASN A 280 22.90 -15.23 24.25
N PHE A 281 22.95 -16.57 24.33
CA PHE A 281 22.35 -17.32 25.43
C PHE A 281 22.94 -16.86 26.79
N GLY A 282 24.21 -16.45 26.80
CA GLY A 282 24.94 -16.04 27.99
C GLY A 282 25.53 -17.22 28.76
N SER A 283 26.06 -16.92 29.94
CA SER A 283 26.63 -17.92 30.87
C SER A 283 26.49 -17.42 32.31
N PRO A 284 26.77 -18.26 33.34
CA PRO A 284 26.73 -17.80 34.74
C PRO A 284 27.67 -16.62 35.07
N SER A 285 28.57 -16.24 34.15
CA SER A 285 29.48 -15.11 34.23
C SER A 285 29.23 -13.98 33.22
N GLN A 286 28.32 -14.15 32.25
CA GLN A 286 28.02 -13.17 31.20
C GLN A 286 26.52 -13.06 30.97
N ALA A 287 25.97 -11.85 31.06
CA ALA A 287 24.55 -11.61 30.87
C ALA A 287 24.09 -12.00 29.45
N SER A 288 22.85 -12.48 29.33
CA SER A 288 22.21 -12.74 28.06
C SER A 288 21.90 -11.42 27.32
N THR A 289 22.32 -11.33 26.06
CA THR A 289 22.23 -10.09 25.25
C THR A 289 21.76 -10.36 23.83
N VAL A 290 21.47 -9.28 23.10
CA VAL A 290 21.33 -9.26 21.64
C VAL A 290 22.50 -8.46 21.07
N SER A 291 23.40 -9.10 20.30
CA SER A 291 24.40 -8.39 19.50
C SER A 291 23.71 -7.76 18.28
N MET A 292 24.06 -6.51 17.97
CA MET A 292 23.48 -5.73 16.88
C MET A 292 24.57 -5.39 15.85
N TYR A 293 24.23 -5.48 14.57
CA TYR A 293 25.15 -5.19 13.46
C TYR A 293 24.48 -4.36 12.37
N THR A 294 25.25 -3.50 11.70
CA THR A 294 24.97 -3.07 10.33
C THR A 294 25.58 -4.04 9.33
N ILE A 295 24.92 -4.19 8.18
CA ILE A 295 25.34 -4.98 7.03
C ILE A 295 25.86 -4.03 5.96
N ASP A 296 27.08 -4.24 5.47
CA ASP A 296 27.57 -3.56 4.27
C ASP A 296 26.82 -4.09 3.02
N PRO A 297 26.09 -3.25 2.27
CA PRO A 297 25.20 -3.72 1.21
C PRO A 297 25.93 -4.19 -0.07
N ALA A 298 27.24 -3.98 -0.18
CA ALA A 298 28.04 -4.42 -1.33
C ALA A 298 28.74 -5.77 -1.06
N THR A 299 29.24 -5.96 0.16
CA THR A 299 30.09 -7.07 0.59
C THR A 299 29.42 -8.05 1.55
N GLY A 300 28.33 -7.65 2.22
CA GLY A 300 27.67 -8.45 3.25
C GLY A 300 28.44 -8.54 4.57
N LEU A 301 29.55 -7.80 4.73
CA LEU A 301 30.33 -7.81 5.96
C LEU A 301 29.58 -7.07 7.08
N LEU A 302 29.67 -7.62 8.29
CA LEU A 302 29.00 -7.11 9.48
C LEU A 302 29.88 -6.12 10.25
N THR A 303 29.31 -4.99 10.64
CA THR A 303 29.93 -4.05 11.61
C THR A 303 29.07 -4.00 12.86
N ALA A 304 29.63 -4.40 14.01
CA ALA A 304 28.90 -4.40 15.28
C ALA A 304 28.56 -2.96 15.73
N THR A 305 27.30 -2.72 16.08
CA THR A 305 26.79 -1.43 16.59
C THR A 305 26.56 -1.42 18.11
N GLY A 306 26.73 -2.57 18.77
CA GLY A 306 26.69 -2.72 20.23
C GLY A 306 25.88 -3.95 20.64
N GLU A 307 25.59 -4.03 21.94
CA GLU A 307 24.69 -5.05 22.50
C GLU A 307 23.59 -4.42 23.36
N VAL A 308 22.47 -5.13 23.54
CA VAL A 308 21.42 -4.78 24.50
C VAL A 308 21.05 -6.00 25.35
N ASN A 309 20.77 -5.79 26.63
CA ASN A 309 20.35 -6.87 27.54
C ASN A 309 18.98 -7.43 27.14
N THR A 310 18.77 -8.73 27.39
CA THR A 310 17.48 -9.41 27.21
C THR A 310 17.15 -10.31 28.42
N GLY A 311 16.18 -11.21 28.29
CA GLY A 311 15.86 -12.20 29.30
C GLY A 311 16.93 -13.29 29.42
N MET A 312 16.77 -14.22 30.36
CA MET A 312 17.70 -15.34 30.51
C MET A 312 17.45 -16.43 29.46
N GLY A 313 18.53 -16.92 28.84
CA GLY A 313 18.47 -18.00 27.83
C GLY A 313 17.74 -17.62 26.53
N PRO A 314 18.04 -16.48 25.87
CA PRO A 314 17.43 -16.10 24.61
C PRO A 314 17.81 -17.09 23.50
N TYR A 315 16.80 -17.60 22.81
CA TYR A 315 16.94 -18.71 21.87
C TYR A 315 16.62 -18.30 20.43
N SER A 316 15.58 -17.49 20.27
CA SER A 316 15.05 -17.08 18.97
C SER A 316 14.73 -15.60 18.98
N VAL A 317 14.95 -14.97 17.83
CA VAL A 317 14.70 -13.56 17.58
C VAL A 317 13.94 -13.42 16.27
N ALA A 318 12.96 -12.53 16.22
CA ALA A 318 12.20 -12.20 15.02
C ALA A 318 12.11 -10.67 14.86
N VAL A 319 12.24 -10.21 13.61
CA VAL A 319 12.00 -8.82 13.22
C VAL A 319 10.61 -8.73 12.59
N ASP A 320 9.85 -7.66 12.83
CA ASP A 320 8.56 -7.48 12.15
C ASP A 320 8.73 -7.17 10.65
N PRO A 321 7.74 -7.50 9.80
CA PRO A 321 7.82 -7.28 8.34
C PRO A 321 8.06 -5.82 7.90
N ALA A 322 7.80 -4.82 8.75
CA ALA A 322 8.08 -3.41 8.46
C ALA A 322 9.41 -2.88 9.03
N GLY A 323 10.22 -3.73 9.69
CA GLY A 323 11.57 -3.37 10.18
C GLY A 323 11.60 -2.31 11.29
N LYS A 324 10.58 -2.30 12.16
CA LYS A 324 10.38 -1.34 13.25
C LYS A 324 10.62 -1.94 14.64
N PHE A 325 10.43 -3.25 14.79
CA PHE A 325 10.40 -3.96 16.07
C PHE A 325 11.17 -5.27 16.02
N VAL A 326 11.72 -5.66 17.17
CA VAL A 326 12.35 -6.97 17.39
C VAL A 326 11.73 -7.63 18.60
N TYR A 327 11.42 -8.92 18.45
CA TYR A 327 10.86 -9.78 19.49
C TYR A 327 11.86 -10.89 19.80
N VAL A 328 12.18 -11.10 21.08
CA VAL A 328 13.11 -12.14 21.55
C VAL A 328 12.37 -13.10 22.49
N ALA A 329 12.45 -14.40 22.21
CA ALA A 329 11.99 -15.46 23.10
C ALA A 329 13.15 -16.00 23.94
N ASN A 330 12.90 -16.08 25.25
CA ASN A 330 13.87 -16.39 26.29
C ASN A 330 13.39 -17.63 27.06
N GLU A 331 14.18 -18.71 27.03
CA GLU A 331 13.78 -20.03 27.52
C GLU A 331 13.65 -20.06 29.05
N ASP A 332 14.62 -19.48 29.75
CA ASP A 332 14.79 -19.53 31.21
C ASP A 332 14.21 -18.29 31.93
N SER A 333 13.57 -17.38 31.18
CA SER A 333 13.11 -16.09 31.67
C SER A 333 11.62 -16.09 32.05
N ARG A 334 11.24 -15.21 32.97
CA ARG A 334 9.84 -14.80 33.18
C ARG A 334 9.80 -13.30 33.49
N PRO A 335 9.22 -12.45 32.61
CA PRO A 335 8.59 -12.76 31.32
C PRO A 335 9.56 -13.34 30.26
N GLN A 336 9.01 -14.19 29.39
CA GLN A 336 9.72 -14.92 28.33
C GLN A 336 9.96 -14.08 27.08
N VAL A 337 9.05 -13.16 26.74
CA VAL A 337 9.15 -12.36 25.52
C VAL A 337 9.61 -10.95 25.86
N TRP A 338 10.69 -10.50 25.22
CA TRP A 338 11.18 -9.13 25.28
C TRP A 338 10.94 -8.43 23.95
N ILE A 339 10.54 -7.16 24.01
CA ILE A 339 10.09 -6.36 22.87
C ILE A 339 10.97 -5.11 22.75
N TYR A 340 11.54 -4.89 21.56
CA TYR A 340 12.41 -3.76 21.26
C TYR A 340 11.89 -2.96 20.07
N ARG A 341 12.20 -1.66 20.06
CA ARG A 341 12.06 -0.79 18.89
C ARG A 341 13.41 -0.62 18.21
N ILE A 342 13.42 -0.71 16.88
CA ILE A 342 14.59 -0.48 16.02
C ILE A 342 14.76 1.02 15.78
N ASN A 343 15.99 1.53 15.92
CA ASN A 343 16.36 2.81 15.33
C ASN A 343 16.55 2.63 13.80
N PRO A 344 15.75 3.29 12.94
CA PRO A 344 15.75 3.02 11.50
C PRO A 344 17.04 3.47 10.77
N VAL A 345 17.93 4.21 11.44
CA VAL A 345 19.21 4.70 10.91
C VAL A 345 20.38 3.85 11.39
N SER A 346 20.49 3.58 12.70
CA SER A 346 21.62 2.87 13.30
C SER A 346 21.39 1.37 13.54
N GLY A 347 20.16 0.88 13.40
CA GLY A 347 19.77 -0.50 13.71
C GLY A 347 19.70 -0.80 15.22
N THR A 348 20.18 0.10 16.08
CA THR A 348 20.26 -0.12 17.52
C THR A 348 18.87 -0.27 18.16
N LEU A 349 18.74 -1.23 19.07
CA LEU A 349 17.51 -1.60 19.75
C LEU A 349 17.32 -0.83 21.07
N SER A 350 16.10 -0.37 21.32
CA SER A 350 15.66 0.09 22.65
C SER A 350 14.52 -0.79 23.16
N SER A 351 14.66 -1.32 24.39
CA SER A 351 13.59 -2.11 25.01
C SER A 351 12.37 -1.24 25.28
N ILE A 352 11.19 -1.71 24.87
CA ILE A 352 9.90 -0.99 24.99
C ILE A 352 8.86 -1.77 25.79
N GLY A 353 9.02 -3.08 25.97
CA GLY A 353 8.07 -3.90 26.71
C GLY A 353 8.52 -5.35 26.87
N GLN A 354 7.77 -6.09 27.68
CA GLN A 354 7.95 -7.52 27.93
C GLN A 354 6.58 -8.15 28.14
N ILE A 355 6.41 -9.44 27.84
CA ILE A 355 5.16 -10.17 28.11
C ILE A 355 5.42 -11.65 28.44
N GLU A 356 4.57 -12.23 29.28
CA GLU A 356 4.63 -13.65 29.62
C GLU A 356 4.10 -14.53 28.48
N ALA A 357 4.69 -15.72 28.34
CA ALA A 357 4.28 -16.79 27.41
C ALA A 357 4.19 -18.13 28.18
N GLY A 358 4.06 -19.25 27.47
CA GLY A 358 4.23 -20.60 28.03
C GLY A 358 5.66 -20.89 28.50
N THR A 359 5.94 -22.11 28.95
CA THR A 359 7.23 -22.44 29.59
C THR A 359 8.25 -23.01 28.61
N SER A 360 9.52 -22.57 28.73
CA SER A 360 10.62 -22.89 27.80
C SER A 360 10.26 -22.44 26.36
N SER A 361 10.17 -21.13 26.19
CA SER A 361 9.87 -20.47 24.90
C SER A 361 11.13 -20.36 24.04
N ILE A 362 11.27 -21.20 23.02
CA ILE A 362 12.52 -21.29 22.23
C ILE A 362 12.40 -20.89 20.75
N SER A 363 11.19 -20.61 20.25
CA SER A 363 10.97 -20.12 18.89
C SER A 363 9.91 -19.02 18.90
N ILE A 364 10.14 -17.97 18.13
CA ILE A 364 9.22 -16.84 17.95
C ILE A 364 9.18 -16.42 16.48
N THR A 365 7.98 -16.17 15.96
CA THR A 365 7.77 -15.62 14.60
C THR A 365 6.66 -14.58 14.60
N VAL A 366 6.73 -13.62 13.69
CA VAL A 366 5.65 -12.69 13.36
C VAL A 366 4.88 -13.26 12.15
N ASP A 367 3.59 -12.94 11.99
CA ASP A 367 2.89 -13.22 10.73
C ASP A 367 3.37 -12.26 9.60
N PRO A 368 3.25 -12.64 8.31
CA PRO A 368 3.77 -11.83 7.19
C PRO A 368 3.21 -10.41 7.09
N LEU A 369 2.12 -10.10 7.80
CA LEU A 369 1.46 -8.80 7.80
C LEU A 369 1.72 -7.98 9.08
N GLY A 370 2.53 -8.48 10.03
CA GLY A 370 2.94 -7.72 11.23
C GLY A 370 1.81 -7.50 12.26
N ARG A 371 0.81 -8.36 12.27
CA ARG A 371 -0.43 -8.27 13.09
C ARG A 371 -0.39 -9.20 14.30
N PHE A 372 0.29 -10.33 14.19
CA PHE A 372 0.32 -11.40 15.18
C PHE A 372 1.73 -11.92 15.43
N VAL A 373 2.01 -12.37 16.65
CA VAL A 373 3.25 -13.03 17.05
C VAL A 373 2.92 -14.39 17.67
N TYR A 374 3.67 -15.41 17.27
CA TYR A 374 3.51 -16.79 17.70
C TYR A 374 4.79 -17.26 18.38
N VAL A 375 4.67 -17.84 19.58
CA VAL A 375 5.79 -18.34 20.38
C VAL A 375 5.59 -19.80 20.72
N ALA A 376 6.50 -20.68 20.29
CA ALA A 376 6.43 -22.10 20.62
C ALA A 376 7.08 -22.37 21.98
N ASN A 377 6.33 -23.05 22.86
CA ASN A 377 6.70 -23.29 24.25
C ASN A 377 6.93 -24.79 24.49
N THR A 378 8.19 -25.20 24.54
CA THR A 378 8.62 -26.59 24.52
C THR A 378 8.25 -27.36 25.78
N SER A 379 8.18 -26.71 26.95
CA SER A 379 7.82 -27.41 28.20
C SER A 379 6.34 -27.39 28.53
N SER A 380 5.57 -26.37 28.11
CA SER A 380 4.10 -26.38 28.25
C SER A 380 3.40 -27.14 27.13
N ASN A 381 4.06 -27.38 25.99
CA ASN A 381 3.46 -27.97 24.78
C ASN A 381 2.35 -27.06 24.20
N THR A 382 2.58 -25.75 24.26
CA THR A 382 1.65 -24.72 23.77
C THR A 382 2.31 -23.79 22.76
N ILE A 383 1.48 -23.03 22.06
CA ILE A 383 1.86 -21.87 21.27
C ILE A 383 1.19 -20.66 21.91
N SER A 384 1.97 -19.71 22.40
CA SER A 384 1.41 -18.43 22.85
C SER A 384 1.13 -17.56 21.64
N VAL A 385 -0.11 -17.11 21.51
CA VAL A 385 -0.57 -16.25 20.43
C VAL A 385 -0.73 -14.83 20.97
N PHE A 386 -0.13 -13.86 20.30
CA PHE A 386 -0.21 -12.45 20.65
C PHE A 386 -0.68 -11.61 19.46
N ARG A 387 -1.40 -10.54 19.75
CA ARG A 387 -1.72 -9.48 18.80
C ARG A 387 -0.73 -8.33 18.95
N VAL A 388 -0.29 -7.78 17.82
CA VAL A 388 0.62 -6.63 17.73
C VAL A 388 -0.20 -5.33 17.69
N ASP A 389 0.27 -4.32 18.42
CA ASP A 389 -0.04 -2.92 18.17
C ASP A 389 0.94 -2.38 17.11
N PRO A 390 0.47 -1.99 15.90
CA PRO A 390 1.35 -1.60 14.79
C PRO A 390 2.04 -0.23 14.98
N ALA A 391 1.65 0.56 15.99
CA ALA A 391 2.24 1.85 16.31
C ALA A 391 3.26 1.74 17.47
N THR A 392 2.89 1.04 18.55
CA THR A 392 3.79 0.88 19.71
C THR A 392 4.76 -0.28 19.56
N GLY A 393 4.37 -1.35 18.85
CA GLY A 393 5.08 -2.62 18.75
C GLY A 393 4.75 -3.61 19.89
N LEU A 394 3.96 -3.18 20.86
CA LEU A 394 3.63 -3.98 22.04
C LEU A 394 2.68 -5.14 21.69
N LEU A 395 2.73 -6.17 22.53
CA LEU A 395 1.95 -7.40 22.40
C LEU A 395 0.82 -7.44 23.43
N SER A 396 -0.34 -7.93 23.02
CA SER A 396 -1.40 -8.39 23.93
C SER A 396 -1.69 -9.88 23.70
N HIS A 397 -1.90 -10.64 24.78
CA HIS A 397 -2.18 -12.07 24.71
C HIS A 397 -3.57 -12.33 24.08
N VAL A 398 -3.66 -13.37 23.25
CA VAL A 398 -4.89 -13.83 22.60
C VAL A 398 -5.28 -15.20 23.12
N GLU A 399 -4.38 -16.18 23.06
CA GLU A 399 -4.62 -17.56 23.51
C GLU A 399 -3.33 -18.35 23.76
N GLU A 400 -3.46 -19.46 24.49
CA GLU A 400 -2.49 -20.55 24.52
C GLU A 400 -3.03 -21.72 23.69
N ALA A 401 -2.61 -21.84 22.43
CA ALA A 401 -3.01 -22.95 21.57
C ALA A 401 -2.27 -24.24 21.94
N THR A 402 -2.93 -25.39 21.84
CA THR A 402 -2.30 -26.70 22.14
C THR A 402 -1.45 -27.19 20.97
N ALA A 403 -0.30 -27.82 21.28
CA ALA A 403 0.63 -28.39 20.31
C ALA A 403 0.97 -29.86 20.60
N GLY A 404 1.83 -30.44 19.76
CA GLY A 404 2.44 -31.73 20.05
C GLY A 404 3.45 -31.63 21.19
N LEU A 405 4.02 -32.76 21.58
CA LEU A 405 4.92 -32.81 22.72
C LEU A 405 6.28 -32.18 22.36
N GLY A 406 6.72 -31.18 23.12
CA GLY A 406 7.94 -30.44 22.85
C GLY A 406 7.82 -29.48 21.66
N ALA A 407 6.85 -28.56 21.67
CA ALA A 407 6.71 -27.54 20.62
C ALA A 407 7.98 -26.68 20.51
N ASN A 408 8.80 -26.96 19.49
CA ASN A 408 10.16 -26.44 19.35
C ASN A 408 10.27 -25.27 18.38
N SER A 409 9.52 -25.31 17.28
CA SER A 409 9.57 -24.27 16.25
C SER A 409 8.22 -24.07 15.61
N VAL A 410 7.85 -22.80 15.40
CA VAL A 410 6.61 -22.37 14.75
C VAL A 410 6.96 -21.51 13.53
N ALA A 411 6.36 -21.84 12.38
CA ALA A 411 6.42 -21.07 11.15
C ALA A 411 5.01 -20.74 10.65
N VAL A 412 4.87 -19.58 10.02
CA VAL A 412 3.61 -19.11 9.39
C VAL A 412 3.82 -19.06 7.87
N ASP A 413 2.82 -19.47 7.10
CA ASP A 413 2.91 -19.45 5.63
C ASP A 413 2.94 -18.00 5.08
N PRO A 414 3.47 -17.77 3.86
CA PRO A 414 3.56 -16.43 3.27
C PRO A 414 2.24 -15.66 3.12
N ALA A 415 1.08 -16.33 3.10
CA ALA A 415 -0.22 -15.68 3.05
C ALA A 415 -0.86 -15.41 4.43
N GLY A 416 -0.23 -15.83 5.54
CA GLY A 416 -0.72 -15.60 6.89
C GLY A 416 -2.03 -16.33 7.22
N GLN A 417 -2.26 -17.49 6.60
CA GLN A 417 -3.47 -18.32 6.73
C GLN A 417 -3.23 -19.59 7.55
N PHE A 418 -2.00 -20.10 7.59
CA PHE A 418 -1.64 -21.37 8.22
C PHE A 418 -0.37 -21.24 9.07
N ALA A 419 -0.41 -21.86 10.25
CA ALA A 419 0.77 -22.04 11.11
C ALA A 419 1.15 -23.53 11.16
N TYR A 420 2.44 -23.81 11.27
CA TYR A 420 3.03 -25.16 11.31
C TYR A 420 4.02 -25.25 12.46
N VAL A 421 3.92 -26.30 13.28
CA VAL A 421 4.71 -26.46 14.50
C VAL A 421 5.38 -27.81 14.56
N ALA A 422 6.72 -27.79 14.66
CA ALA A 422 7.58 -28.94 14.86
C ALA A 422 7.66 -29.31 16.34
N ASN A 423 7.33 -30.56 16.70
CA ASN A 423 7.25 -31.03 18.09
C ASN A 423 8.31 -32.10 18.38
N SER A 424 9.35 -31.73 19.13
CA SER A 424 10.59 -32.50 19.32
C SER A 424 10.44 -33.82 20.08
N ARG A 425 9.35 -34.00 20.85
CA ARG A 425 9.13 -35.20 21.68
C ARG A 425 8.04 -36.12 21.12
N SER A 426 7.09 -35.60 20.33
CA SER A 426 6.15 -36.43 19.56
C SER A 426 6.65 -36.80 18.16
N ASN A 427 7.74 -36.19 17.68
CA ASN A 427 8.34 -36.44 16.36
C ASN A 427 7.34 -36.20 15.21
N ASP A 428 6.55 -35.15 15.34
CA ASP A 428 5.50 -34.77 14.39
C ASP A 428 5.47 -33.26 14.13
N VAL A 429 4.87 -32.89 12.99
CA VAL A 429 4.51 -31.52 12.64
C VAL A 429 2.99 -31.39 12.72
N TRP A 430 2.51 -30.45 13.52
CA TRP A 430 1.09 -30.08 13.58
C TRP A 430 0.87 -28.84 12.70
N TRP A 431 -0.31 -28.73 12.07
CA TRP A 431 -0.68 -27.52 11.33
C TRP A 431 -2.07 -27.01 11.73
N TYR A 432 -2.25 -25.70 11.57
CA TYR A 432 -3.37 -24.93 12.10
C TYR A 432 -3.86 -23.95 11.03
N GLN A 433 -5.17 -23.72 10.98
CA GLN A 433 -5.74 -22.53 10.34
C GLN A 433 -5.59 -21.36 11.31
N ILE A 434 -5.06 -20.25 10.83
CA ILE A 434 -5.04 -18.95 11.52
C ILE A 434 -6.38 -18.25 11.28
N ASP A 435 -7.02 -17.76 12.35
CA ASP A 435 -8.10 -16.78 12.22
C ASP A 435 -7.51 -15.43 11.78
N GLY A 436 -7.90 -14.96 10.59
CA GLY A 436 -7.36 -13.73 10.01
C GLY A 436 -7.70 -12.43 10.76
N SER A 437 -8.54 -12.47 11.80
CA SER A 437 -8.97 -11.32 12.60
C SER A 437 -8.42 -11.31 14.03
N THR A 438 -8.33 -12.48 14.69
CA THR A 438 -7.82 -12.63 16.06
C THR A 438 -6.38 -13.16 16.13
N GLY A 439 -5.93 -13.89 15.10
CA GLY A 439 -4.67 -14.64 15.10
C GLY A 439 -4.78 -16.06 15.67
N SER A 440 -5.95 -16.45 16.19
CA SER A 440 -6.22 -17.73 16.84
C SER A 440 -5.88 -18.96 15.98
N LEU A 441 -5.41 -20.04 16.60
CA LEU A 441 -4.90 -21.23 15.94
C LEU A 441 -5.84 -22.44 16.08
N LYS A 442 -6.65 -22.68 15.05
CA LYS A 442 -7.48 -23.89 14.95
C LYS A 442 -6.69 -25.05 14.33
N LYS A 443 -6.32 -26.04 15.14
CA LYS A 443 -5.62 -27.25 14.64
C LYS A 443 -6.40 -27.89 13.48
N SER A 444 -5.71 -28.11 12.38
CA SER A 444 -6.24 -28.70 11.14
C SER A 444 -5.68 -30.09 10.84
N GLY A 445 -4.47 -30.42 11.32
CA GLY A 445 -3.92 -31.77 11.17
C GLY A 445 -2.59 -32.03 11.86
N VAL A 446 -1.99 -33.17 11.52
CA VAL A 446 -0.69 -33.67 12.00
C VAL A 446 -0.07 -34.62 10.97
N ILE A 447 1.25 -34.58 10.81
CA ILE A 447 2.05 -35.53 10.01
C ILE A 447 3.35 -35.90 10.77
N ALA A 448 3.87 -37.10 10.57
CA ALA A 448 5.13 -37.52 11.18
C ALA A 448 6.34 -36.80 10.56
N ALA A 449 7.37 -36.57 11.37
CA ALA A 449 8.67 -36.03 10.99
C ALA A 449 9.78 -37.08 11.23
N GLY A 450 11.05 -36.66 11.13
CA GLY A 450 12.17 -37.41 11.72
C GLY A 450 12.17 -37.32 13.25
N THR A 451 13.19 -37.87 13.89
CA THR A 451 13.38 -37.79 15.35
C THR A 451 13.95 -36.45 15.80
N VAL A 452 13.36 -35.89 16.86
CA VAL A 452 13.69 -34.59 17.46
C VAL A 452 13.66 -33.44 16.42
N PRO A 453 12.50 -33.21 15.75
CA PRO A 453 12.32 -32.07 14.85
C PRO A 453 12.51 -30.77 15.62
N PHE A 454 13.48 -29.96 15.19
CA PHE A 454 13.94 -28.78 15.93
C PHE A 454 13.48 -27.47 15.30
N ALA A 455 13.58 -27.35 13.97
CA ALA A 455 13.21 -26.14 13.23
C ALA A 455 12.38 -26.50 11.99
N ILE A 456 11.40 -25.67 11.65
CA ILE A 456 10.61 -25.77 10.42
C ILE A 456 10.65 -24.45 9.64
N ALA A 457 10.79 -24.53 8.32
CA ALA A 457 10.69 -23.41 7.40
C ALA A 457 9.75 -23.73 6.24
N ILE A 458 9.21 -22.69 5.62
CA ILE A 458 8.25 -22.74 4.50
C ILE A 458 8.87 -21.95 3.35
N ASP A 459 8.71 -22.39 2.11
CA ASP A 459 9.23 -21.64 0.97
C ASP A 459 8.42 -20.34 0.72
N PRO A 460 9.03 -19.27 0.17
CA PRO A 460 8.36 -17.97 -0.03
C PRO A 460 7.07 -17.99 -0.89
N MET A 461 6.77 -19.10 -1.58
CA MET A 461 5.52 -19.29 -2.33
C MET A 461 4.48 -20.16 -1.62
N GLY A 462 4.73 -20.67 -0.41
CA GLY A 462 3.77 -21.48 0.37
C GLY A 462 3.44 -22.85 -0.26
N ARG A 463 4.38 -23.42 -1.02
CA ARG A 463 4.25 -24.69 -1.75
C ARG A 463 4.84 -25.87 -0.97
N TYR A 464 5.91 -25.62 -0.21
CA TYR A 464 6.73 -26.63 0.44
C TYR A 464 7.12 -26.22 1.86
N ALA A 465 7.26 -27.22 2.73
CA ALA A 465 7.83 -27.05 4.06
C ALA A 465 8.99 -28.03 4.27
N TYR A 466 9.97 -27.60 5.08
CA TYR A 466 11.19 -28.33 5.39
C TYR A 466 11.41 -28.34 6.90
N THR A 467 11.65 -29.51 7.50
CA THR A 467 11.85 -29.66 8.94
C THR A 467 13.21 -30.29 9.24
N ALA A 468 14.05 -29.57 9.97
CA ALA A 468 15.34 -30.03 10.45
C ALA A 468 15.16 -30.99 11.64
N ASN A 469 15.53 -32.26 11.48
CA ASN A 469 15.34 -33.31 12.47
C ASN A 469 16.66 -33.61 13.19
N SER A 470 16.89 -32.88 14.28
CA SER A 470 18.20 -32.83 14.96
C SER A 470 18.71 -34.19 15.41
N GLY A 471 17.83 -35.08 15.88
CA GLY A 471 18.14 -36.41 16.41
C GLY A 471 18.09 -37.55 15.38
N SER A 472 17.83 -37.26 14.11
CA SER A 472 17.95 -38.21 12.97
C SER A 472 18.99 -37.77 11.95
N ASN A 473 19.53 -36.55 12.09
CA ASN A 473 20.52 -35.94 11.19
C ASN A 473 20.00 -35.83 9.74
N ASP A 474 18.69 -35.58 9.58
CA ASP A 474 18.02 -35.44 8.29
C ASP A 474 17.07 -34.22 8.24
N VAL A 475 16.53 -33.94 7.04
CA VAL A 475 15.53 -32.92 6.79
C VAL A 475 14.29 -33.60 6.18
N SER A 476 13.15 -33.56 6.88
CA SER A 476 11.86 -33.96 6.31
C SER A 476 11.39 -32.92 5.30
N MET A 477 10.87 -33.38 4.17
CA MET A 477 10.35 -32.55 3.07
C MET A 477 8.83 -32.76 2.95
N TYR A 478 8.08 -31.68 2.77
CA TYR A 478 6.61 -31.73 2.61
C TYR A 478 6.15 -30.80 1.49
N ARG A 479 5.08 -31.20 0.80
CA ARG A 479 4.25 -30.33 -0.04
C ARG A 479 3.06 -29.82 0.78
N ILE A 480 2.75 -28.54 0.63
CA ILE A 480 1.59 -27.85 1.22
C ILE A 480 0.44 -27.86 0.20
N ASP A 481 -0.77 -28.20 0.64
CA ASP A 481 -1.99 -27.82 -0.08
C ASP A 481 -2.38 -26.37 0.24
N SER A 482 -2.41 -25.51 -0.77
CA SER A 482 -2.59 -24.06 -0.62
C SER A 482 -4.03 -23.62 -0.27
N LYS A 483 -4.94 -24.55 0.03
CA LYS A 483 -6.33 -24.27 0.44
C LYS A 483 -6.66 -24.75 1.85
N SER A 484 -5.91 -25.72 2.36
CA SER A 484 -6.17 -26.39 3.64
C SER A 484 -4.95 -26.44 4.58
N GLY A 485 -3.78 -26.00 4.09
CA GLY A 485 -2.50 -26.12 4.80
C GLY A 485 -2.05 -27.57 5.00
N ALA A 486 -2.70 -28.54 4.34
CA ALA A 486 -2.42 -29.95 4.57
C ALA A 486 -1.01 -30.32 4.06
N LEU A 487 -0.21 -30.91 4.94
CA LEU A 487 1.11 -31.42 4.59
C LEU A 487 1.03 -32.82 3.97
N THR A 488 1.67 -32.98 2.82
CA THR A 488 1.92 -34.29 2.18
C THR A 488 3.42 -34.56 2.20
N GLY A 489 3.84 -35.66 2.84
CA GLY A 489 5.25 -36.03 2.96
C GLY A 489 5.89 -36.37 1.61
N LEU A 490 7.10 -35.86 1.39
CA LEU A 490 7.92 -36.08 0.19
C LEU A 490 9.15 -36.98 0.46
N GLY A 491 9.33 -37.42 1.71
CA GLY A 491 10.50 -38.16 2.18
C GLY A 491 11.40 -37.29 3.07
N ALA A 492 12.63 -37.75 3.29
CA ALA A 492 13.65 -37.03 4.03
C ALA A 492 15.02 -37.15 3.34
N ILE A 493 15.93 -36.22 3.60
CA ILE A 493 17.29 -36.19 3.05
C ILE A 493 18.32 -35.92 4.15
N ALA A 494 19.47 -36.59 4.09
CA ALA A 494 20.56 -36.43 5.06
C ALA A 494 21.01 -34.96 5.17
N ALA A 495 21.06 -34.44 6.40
CA ALA A 495 21.33 -33.04 6.69
C ALA A 495 22.83 -32.72 6.84
N SER A 496 23.68 -33.74 7.03
CA SER A 496 25.14 -33.64 7.16
C SER A 496 25.77 -34.87 6.50
N PRO A 497 27.01 -34.78 5.96
CA PRO A 497 27.72 -35.96 5.44
C PRO A 497 28.28 -36.85 6.55
N ASP A 498 28.37 -36.33 7.78
CA ASP A 498 28.94 -37.04 8.93
C ASP A 498 27.83 -37.71 9.76
N TRP A 499 27.51 -38.95 9.38
CA TRP A 499 26.56 -39.81 10.08
C TRP A 499 27.00 -40.25 11.49
N THR A 500 28.24 -39.96 11.90
CA THR A 500 28.68 -40.26 13.28
C THR A 500 28.18 -39.21 14.28
N LYS A 501 27.75 -38.06 13.78
CA LYS A 501 27.25 -36.92 14.56
C LYS A 501 25.73 -36.93 14.61
N GLN A 502 25.19 -37.03 15.82
CA GLN A 502 23.77 -37.37 16.05
C GLN A 502 22.89 -36.18 16.43
N TRP A 503 23.47 -34.98 16.60
CA TRP A 503 22.75 -33.75 16.98
C TRP A 503 23.05 -32.64 15.96
N GLY A 504 22.85 -32.96 14.68
CA GLY A 504 23.21 -32.11 13.54
C GLY A 504 22.27 -30.92 13.34
N PRO A 505 21.21 -31.07 12.54
CA PRO A 505 20.47 -29.95 11.96
C PRO A 505 19.57 -29.27 13.00
N ARG A 506 19.84 -27.99 13.26
CA ARG A 506 19.16 -27.21 14.32
C ARG A 506 18.45 -25.95 13.81
N SER A 507 18.72 -25.56 12.57
CA SER A 507 18.01 -24.50 11.88
C SER A 507 17.94 -24.85 10.39
N VAL A 508 16.80 -24.51 9.79
CA VAL A 508 16.54 -24.60 8.36
C VAL A 508 16.02 -23.24 7.90
N THR A 509 16.50 -22.75 6.77
CA THR A 509 16.00 -21.53 6.14
C THR A 509 15.90 -21.72 4.63
N VAL A 510 14.86 -21.13 4.02
CA VAL A 510 14.68 -21.11 2.57
C VAL A 510 15.09 -19.73 2.07
N ASP A 511 15.79 -19.68 0.95
CA ASP A 511 16.18 -18.40 0.35
C ASP A 511 14.95 -17.59 -0.16
N PRO A 512 15.03 -16.25 -0.26
CA PRO A 512 13.92 -15.41 -0.70
C PRO A 512 13.32 -15.72 -2.09
N THR A 513 14.01 -16.46 -2.96
CA THR A 513 13.46 -16.93 -4.25
C THR A 513 12.74 -18.28 -4.19
N GLY A 514 12.89 -19.05 -3.10
CA GLY A 514 12.37 -20.42 -3.03
C GLY A 514 13.06 -21.38 -3.99
N GLN A 515 14.36 -21.17 -4.24
CA GLN A 515 15.23 -22.03 -5.05
C GLN A 515 16.24 -22.83 -4.21
N PHE A 516 16.60 -22.36 -3.01
CA PHE A 516 17.64 -22.97 -2.19
C PHE A 516 17.22 -23.11 -0.72
N VAL A 517 17.68 -24.18 -0.07
CA VAL A 517 17.55 -24.42 1.37
C VAL A 517 18.93 -24.49 2.00
N TYR A 518 19.09 -23.83 3.14
CA TYR A 518 20.31 -23.88 3.95
C TYR A 518 20.01 -24.44 5.34
N ILE A 519 20.88 -25.31 5.83
CA ILE A 519 20.76 -26.00 7.13
C ILE A 519 21.98 -25.68 7.99
N ALA A 520 21.78 -25.32 9.27
CA ALA A 520 22.86 -25.19 10.25
C ALA A 520 23.02 -26.48 11.06
N ASN A 521 24.22 -27.06 11.05
CA ASN A 521 24.53 -28.30 11.76
C ASN A 521 25.49 -28.05 12.93
N VAL A 522 25.02 -28.28 14.17
CA VAL A 522 25.77 -27.97 15.38
C VAL A 522 27.03 -28.82 15.50
N ASP A 523 26.89 -30.14 15.64
CA ASP A 523 28.02 -31.05 15.79
C ASP A 523 28.99 -31.01 14.59
N SER A 524 28.46 -30.66 13.40
CA SER A 524 29.22 -30.68 12.14
C SER A 524 29.94 -29.38 11.84
N ASN A 525 29.71 -28.30 12.61
CA ASN A 525 30.38 -26.99 12.47
C ASN A 525 30.24 -26.36 11.07
N ASN A 526 29.13 -26.65 10.36
CA ASN A 526 28.98 -26.31 8.95
C ASN A 526 27.55 -25.94 8.58
N LEU A 527 27.43 -25.35 7.38
CA LEU A 527 26.18 -25.15 6.67
C LEU A 527 26.05 -26.16 5.54
N SER A 528 24.86 -26.74 5.38
CA SER A 528 24.47 -27.51 4.19
C SER A 528 23.74 -26.60 3.22
N ALA A 529 23.93 -26.79 1.91
CA ALA A 529 23.09 -26.15 0.88
C ALA A 529 22.45 -27.19 -0.04
N TYR A 530 21.20 -26.94 -0.41
CA TYR A 530 20.42 -27.76 -1.35
C TYR A 530 19.68 -26.86 -2.33
N GLN A 531 19.52 -27.33 -3.57
CA GLN A 531 18.59 -26.76 -4.54
C GLN A 531 17.22 -27.42 -4.38
N ILE A 532 16.15 -26.63 -4.45
CA ILE A 532 14.76 -27.09 -4.50
C ILE A 532 14.41 -27.43 -5.94
N ASP A 533 14.02 -28.67 -6.22
CA ASP A 533 13.28 -28.95 -7.45
C ASP A 533 11.90 -28.30 -7.38
N SER A 534 11.71 -27.24 -8.15
CA SER A 534 10.53 -26.36 -8.09
C SER A 534 9.18 -27.06 -8.32
N LYS A 535 9.19 -28.26 -8.94
CA LYS A 535 7.99 -29.02 -9.30
C LYS A 535 7.59 -30.06 -8.26
N SER A 536 8.56 -30.68 -7.61
CA SER A 536 8.36 -31.78 -6.65
C SER A 536 8.53 -31.37 -5.20
N GLY A 537 9.38 -30.37 -4.92
CA GLY A 537 9.79 -30.00 -3.56
C GLY A 537 10.97 -30.82 -3.02
N GLN A 538 11.54 -31.72 -3.83
CA GLN A 538 12.72 -32.50 -3.48
C GLN A 538 13.96 -31.61 -3.37
N LEU A 539 14.85 -31.95 -2.44
CA LEU A 539 16.13 -31.28 -2.23
C LEU A 539 17.27 -32.01 -2.94
N VAL A 540 18.05 -31.28 -3.73
CA VAL A 540 19.25 -31.77 -4.43
C VAL A 540 20.48 -31.19 -3.72
N PRO A 541 21.38 -32.02 -3.15
CA PRO A 541 22.55 -31.51 -2.44
C PRO A 541 23.49 -30.69 -3.33
N LEU A 542 23.87 -29.50 -2.86
CA LEU A 542 24.85 -28.61 -3.51
C LEU A 542 26.23 -28.70 -2.84
N GLY A 543 26.27 -28.92 -1.53
CA GLY A 543 27.51 -29.07 -0.78
C GLY A 543 27.39 -28.72 0.70
N TRP A 544 28.55 -28.70 1.36
CA TRP A 544 28.72 -28.43 2.78
C TRP A 544 29.83 -27.39 2.94
N PHE A 545 29.65 -26.42 3.85
CA PHE A 545 30.47 -25.22 3.95
C PHE A 545 30.84 -24.92 5.40
N ASP A 546 32.13 -24.94 5.73
CA ASP A 546 32.60 -24.76 7.11
C ASP A 546 32.24 -23.36 7.66
N ALA A 547 31.63 -23.35 8.84
CA ALA A 547 31.22 -22.13 9.55
C ALA A 547 32.15 -21.91 10.76
N GLY A 548 31.62 -21.84 11.97
CA GLY A 548 32.38 -21.83 13.23
C GLY A 548 32.00 -23.03 14.12
N GLN A 549 32.53 -23.07 15.34
CA GLN A 549 32.23 -24.17 16.26
C GLN A 549 30.80 -24.06 16.83
N GLN A 550 30.04 -25.16 16.73
CA GLN A 550 28.60 -25.26 17.04
C GLN A 550 27.73 -24.27 16.26
N THR A 551 27.61 -24.47 14.94
CA THR A 551 26.74 -23.67 14.05
C THR A 551 25.26 -23.95 14.33
N ARG A 552 24.55 -23.02 14.99
CA ARG A 552 23.19 -23.26 15.51
C ARG A 552 22.06 -22.77 14.62
N ALA A 553 22.17 -21.55 14.11
CA ALA A 553 21.14 -20.94 13.30
C ALA A 553 21.74 -20.26 12.06
N VAL A 554 20.97 -20.28 10.97
CA VAL A 554 21.32 -19.65 9.69
C VAL A 554 20.16 -18.77 9.22
N THR A 555 20.48 -17.61 8.67
CA THR A 555 19.52 -16.74 7.98
C THR A 555 20.09 -16.24 6.65
N VAL A 556 19.23 -15.97 5.69
CA VAL A 556 19.60 -15.52 4.34
C VAL A 556 18.95 -14.16 4.08
N ILE A 557 19.73 -13.21 3.58
CA ILE A 557 19.20 -11.98 3.00
C ILE A 557 19.26 -12.03 1.48
N GLY A 558 18.19 -11.52 0.88
CA GLY A 558 18.18 -11.17 -0.53
C GLY A 558 18.67 -9.74 -0.76
N GLY A 559 18.81 -9.38 -2.02
CA GLY A 559 18.83 -7.98 -2.44
C GLY A 559 18.05 -7.79 -3.72
N VAL A 560 17.56 -6.57 -3.92
CA VAL A 560 17.06 -6.10 -5.22
C VAL A 560 18.29 -5.72 -6.07
N ASN A 561 18.24 -6.03 -7.37
CA ASN A 561 19.18 -5.50 -8.37
C ASN A 561 18.74 -4.12 -8.87
#